data_AF-A0A7S2RT74-F1
#
_entry.id   AF-A0A7S2RT74-F1
#
_cell.length_a   1.000
_cell.length_b   1.000
_cell.length_c   1.000
_cell.angle_alpha   90.00
_cell.angle_beta   90.00
_cell.angle_gamma   90.00
#
_symmetry.space_group_name_H-M   'P 1'
#
loop_
_entity.id
_entity.type
_entity.pdbx_description
1 polymer ?
#
loop_
_entity_poly.entity_id
_entity_poly.type
_entity_poly.pdbx_seq_one_letter_code
_entity_poly.pdbx_strand_id
1 'polypeptide(L)'
;MNLDLLKLVIVSACLFRVSESVSCDCKNRSKTRLAFVGFGDIESNDQLRVQRDGFNEAGKVMRFDTHVFLPTNLEIKYEYSNSLAAAFSANLQKAMELDPPPQGIVVSTADLEAASAELKALSSSIVVVAVGSGQRQVKNSSLTNLYRPLHQLGVDEYQMGEQAGNQAGRLGSSGALCIVDNNQEVALKERCDGFRKGFLDTCPGNCTMTILNLGGFILESAVITKINEGIQSDTSNVVDLIAVSRGKFALYASKAMKANEALTARRIVSFVVDDTVNDMLDDNEITFAIDRQDYLASFMGTVLLGQGVSTGQKAANDYLETGPVVVASRLKSPTLKVHDLHLELIVHGSGFDGFWLDFKKGSIEAARDLRIPFWDCGKPSVTCNGEAGISYRAPPNEFDLTTMSKEILTASEYSPDGLILSIPNWDALQNAITTALKDRNLAGVSVNAGGDIATSVGMLAHFGQEEVIAGTKAG
;
A
#
# COMPACT_ATOMS: atom_id res chain seq x y z
N MET A 1 26.53 2.44 -53.24
CA MET A 1 25.06 2.67 -53.31
C MET A 1 24.38 1.37 -52.91
N ASN A 2 24.38 1.09 -51.61
CA ASN A 2 23.27 1.28 -50.64
C ASN A 2 22.23 0.16 -50.70
N LEU A 3 22.43 -0.82 -49.82
CA LEU A 3 21.39 -1.68 -49.28
C LEU A 3 20.57 -0.84 -48.27
N ASP A 4 19.29 -0.65 -48.56
CA ASP A 4 18.28 -0.30 -47.56
C ASP A 4 16.92 -0.70 -48.11
N LEU A 5 16.31 -1.76 -47.55
CA LEU A 5 14.86 -1.94 -47.57
C LEU A 5 14.45 -2.99 -46.53
N LEU A 6 13.96 -2.43 -45.41
CA LEU A 6 12.93 -2.95 -44.51
C LEU A 6 13.10 -4.37 -43.95
N LYS A 7 13.65 -4.42 -42.73
CA LYS A 7 13.27 -5.43 -41.73
C LYS A 7 11.80 -5.22 -41.36
N LEU A 8 10.97 -6.16 -41.78
CA LEU A 8 9.60 -6.33 -41.31
C LEU A 8 9.64 -6.74 -39.83
N VAL A 9 9.64 -5.77 -38.91
CA VAL A 9 9.34 -6.02 -37.49
C VAL A 9 7.84 -6.20 -37.40
N ILE A 10 7.40 -7.46 -37.28
CA ILE A 10 6.02 -7.79 -36.94
C ILE A 10 5.77 -7.23 -35.53
N VAL A 11 5.11 -6.08 -35.47
CA VAL A 11 4.45 -5.59 -34.26
C VAL A 11 3.30 -6.56 -34.00
N SER A 12 3.48 -7.48 -33.05
CA SER A 12 2.41 -8.32 -32.51
C SER A 12 1.44 -7.41 -31.76
N ALA A 13 0.49 -6.84 -32.51
CA ALA A 13 -0.59 -6.04 -31.98
C ALA A 13 -1.63 -6.95 -31.32
N CYS A 14 -1.97 -6.65 -30.07
CA CYS A 14 -3.23 -6.96 -29.37
C CYS A 14 -4.21 -7.92 -30.07
N LEU A 15 -3.93 -9.23 -30.06
CA LEU A 15 -4.92 -10.26 -30.35
C LEU A 15 -5.28 -11.01 -29.06
N PHE A 16 -5.92 -10.29 -28.13
CA PHE A 16 -6.75 -10.90 -27.11
C PHE A 16 -8.21 -10.61 -27.49
N ARG A 17 -9.03 -11.65 -27.56
CA ARG A 17 -10.47 -11.53 -27.86
C ARG A 17 -11.16 -10.82 -26.69
N VAL A 18 -11.27 -9.51 -26.76
CA VAL A 18 -12.33 -8.79 -26.04
C VAL A 18 -13.62 -9.10 -26.80
N SER A 19 -14.61 -9.69 -26.14
CA SER A 19 -15.90 -10.07 -26.75
C SER A 19 -16.77 -8.87 -27.16
N GLU A 20 -16.27 -7.65 -26.99
CA GLU A 20 -16.89 -6.42 -27.48
C GLU A 20 -15.91 -5.57 -28.30
N SER A 21 -16.39 -5.09 -29.44
CA SER A 21 -15.89 -3.90 -30.11
C SER A 21 -16.37 -2.62 -29.39
N VAL A 22 -16.18 -2.52 -28.07
CA VAL A 22 -16.22 -1.18 -27.46
C VAL A 22 -14.93 -0.49 -27.90
N SER A 23 -15.03 0.37 -28.90
CA SER A 23 -13.96 1.33 -29.23
C SER A 23 -13.84 2.33 -28.09
N CYS A 24 -13.35 1.87 -26.95
CA CYS A 24 -12.66 2.76 -26.04
C CYS A 24 -11.34 3.03 -26.75
N ASP A 25 -11.28 4.15 -27.50
CA ASP A 25 -10.05 4.67 -28.07
C ASP A 25 -8.99 4.49 -26.98
N CYS A 26 -7.99 3.65 -27.24
CA CYS A 26 -6.93 3.43 -26.27
C CYS A 26 -6.39 4.80 -25.90
N LYS A 27 -6.74 5.30 -24.70
CA LYS A 27 -6.17 6.54 -24.21
C LYS A 27 -4.68 6.27 -24.19
N ASN A 28 -3.95 6.85 -25.13
CA ASN A 28 -2.52 6.67 -25.20
C ASN A 28 -1.93 7.46 -24.03
N ARG A 29 -1.89 6.82 -22.86
CA ARG A 29 -1.37 7.38 -21.62
C ARG A 29 0.15 7.50 -21.65
N SER A 30 0.82 7.08 -22.73
CA SER A 30 2.26 7.33 -22.92
C SER A 30 2.61 8.81 -23.07
N LYS A 31 1.60 9.68 -23.25
CA LYS A 31 1.76 11.14 -23.18
C LYS A 31 1.70 11.68 -21.75
N THR A 32 1.33 10.86 -20.77
CA THR A 32 1.35 11.20 -19.36
C THR A 32 2.74 10.88 -18.81
N ARG A 33 3.55 11.92 -18.61
CA ARG A 33 4.88 11.86 -18.02
C ARG A 33 4.82 12.07 -16.51
N LEU A 34 5.31 11.09 -15.77
CA LEU A 34 5.38 11.12 -14.32
C LEU A 34 6.83 10.92 -13.86
N ALA A 35 7.21 11.56 -12.76
CA ALA A 35 8.52 11.36 -12.14
C ALA A 35 8.39 10.80 -10.72
N PHE A 36 9.34 9.96 -10.31
CA PHE A 36 9.54 9.56 -8.93
C PHE A 36 10.81 10.22 -8.40
N VAL A 37 10.71 10.92 -7.26
CA VAL A 37 11.86 11.56 -6.61
C VAL A 37 11.99 11.02 -5.19
N GLY A 38 13.12 10.36 -4.92
CA GLY A 38 13.36 9.70 -3.63
C GLY A 38 14.13 10.56 -2.64
N PHE A 39 13.74 10.51 -1.37
CA PHE A 39 14.50 11.02 -0.24
C PHE A 39 15.20 9.87 0.49
N GLY A 40 16.51 9.73 0.32
CA GLY A 40 17.28 8.62 0.88
C GLY A 40 18.38 8.16 -0.08
N ASP A 41 19.21 7.23 0.37
CA ASP A 41 20.19 6.54 -0.47
C ASP A 41 19.63 5.19 -0.92
N ILE A 42 19.55 4.96 -2.24
CA ILE A 42 18.93 3.74 -2.78
C ILE A 42 19.71 2.46 -2.46
N GLU A 43 21.01 2.55 -2.16
CA GLU A 43 21.85 1.38 -1.87
C GLU A 43 21.65 0.87 -0.44
N SER A 44 21.36 1.77 0.49
CA SER A 44 21.18 1.45 1.92
C SER A 44 19.73 1.48 2.40
N ASN A 45 18.78 1.94 1.57
CA ASN A 45 17.36 2.05 1.91
C ASN A 45 16.48 1.09 1.09
N ASP A 46 16.17 -0.06 1.68
CA ASP A 46 15.32 -1.09 1.07
C ASP A 46 13.90 -0.61 0.81
N GLN A 47 13.34 0.24 1.69
CA GLN A 47 11.99 0.79 1.53
C GLN A 47 11.91 1.66 0.26
N LEU A 48 12.94 2.48 0.02
CA LEU A 48 13.01 3.32 -1.17
C LEU A 48 13.09 2.50 -2.46
N ARG A 49 13.78 1.34 -2.44
CA ARG A 49 13.79 0.39 -3.56
C ARG A 49 12.40 -0.19 -3.83
N VAL A 50 11.70 -0.62 -2.77
CA VAL A 50 10.35 -1.18 -2.89
C VAL A 50 9.36 -0.14 -3.44
N GLN A 51 9.44 1.11 -3.00
CA GLN A 51 8.63 2.20 -3.53
C GLN A 51 8.93 2.49 -5.01
N ARG A 52 10.21 2.53 -5.40
CA ARG A 52 10.60 2.66 -6.81
C ARG A 52 10.01 1.53 -7.65
N ASP A 53 10.02 0.30 -7.15
CA ASP A 53 9.51 -0.86 -7.88
C ASP A 53 7.99 -0.77 -8.08
N GLY A 54 7.24 -0.32 -7.06
CA GLY A 54 5.81 -0.03 -7.19
C GLY A 54 5.50 1.06 -8.22
N PHE A 55 6.27 2.16 -8.22
CA PHE A 55 6.13 3.24 -9.21
C PHE A 55 6.39 2.74 -10.63
N ASN A 56 7.48 1.99 -10.83
CA ASN A 56 7.84 1.44 -12.14
C ASN A 56 6.78 0.46 -12.66
N GLU A 57 6.24 -0.40 -11.79
CA GLU A 57 5.21 -1.36 -12.22
C GLU A 57 3.91 -0.65 -12.58
N ALA A 58 3.49 0.36 -11.82
CA ALA A 58 2.35 1.19 -12.18
C ALA A 58 2.56 1.87 -13.56
N GLY A 59 3.76 2.38 -13.82
CA GLY A 59 4.14 2.91 -15.13
C GLY A 59 3.95 1.90 -16.26
N LYS A 60 4.37 0.65 -16.06
CA LYS A 60 4.21 -0.43 -17.06
C LYS A 60 2.75 -0.82 -17.29
N VAL A 61 2.00 -1.05 -16.21
CA VAL A 61 0.58 -1.47 -16.28
C VAL A 61 -0.27 -0.37 -16.91
N MET A 62 -0.10 0.86 -16.45
CA MET A 62 -0.88 2.01 -16.92
C MET A 62 -0.37 2.62 -18.22
N ARG A 63 0.83 2.23 -18.67
CA ARG A 63 1.53 2.72 -19.86
C ARG A 63 1.86 4.22 -19.78
N PHE A 64 2.30 4.67 -18.61
CA PHE A 64 2.81 6.03 -18.41
C PHE A 64 4.27 6.15 -18.87
N ASP A 65 4.70 7.37 -19.21
CA ASP A 65 6.11 7.71 -19.43
C ASP A 65 6.74 8.04 -18.07
N THR A 66 7.45 7.08 -17.47
CA THR A 66 7.93 7.20 -16.09
C THR A 66 9.44 7.41 -16.00
N HIS A 67 9.85 8.35 -15.15
CA HIS A 67 11.26 8.66 -14.88
C HIS A 67 11.55 8.59 -13.38
N VAL A 68 12.70 8.04 -13.00
CA VAL A 68 13.10 7.86 -11.60
C VAL A 68 14.36 8.65 -11.31
N PHE A 69 14.32 9.45 -10.26
CA PHE A 69 15.43 10.28 -9.77
C PHE A 69 15.71 9.93 -8.31
N LEU A 70 16.83 9.26 -8.08
CA LEU A 70 17.21 8.74 -6.77
C LEU A 70 18.64 9.15 -6.45
N PRO A 71 18.94 9.57 -5.20
CA PRO A 71 20.31 9.72 -4.76
C PRO A 71 21.05 8.37 -4.77
N THR A 72 22.31 8.38 -5.20
CA THR A 72 23.21 7.22 -5.20
C THR A 72 24.55 7.63 -4.61
N ASN A 73 25.27 6.67 -4.01
CA ASN A 73 26.64 6.86 -3.50
C ASN A 73 26.80 8.03 -2.53
N LEU A 74 25.79 8.29 -1.70
CA LEU A 74 25.92 9.32 -0.68
C LEU A 74 26.93 8.83 0.37
N GLU A 75 28.04 9.57 0.57
CA GLU A 75 28.99 9.28 1.65
C GLU A 75 28.23 9.39 2.98
N ILE A 76 27.89 8.24 3.56
CA ILE A 76 27.16 8.12 4.83
C ILE A 76 28.11 8.56 5.96
N LYS A 77 28.25 9.87 6.14
CA LYS A 77 28.79 10.50 7.35
C LYS A 77 27.65 11.20 8.08
N TYR A 78 27.85 11.43 9.38
CA TYR A 78 26.90 11.93 10.39
C TYR A 78 26.03 13.17 10.03
N GLU A 79 26.17 13.75 8.84
CA GLU A 79 25.35 14.86 8.30
C GLU A 79 24.21 14.33 7.41
N TYR A 80 23.40 13.43 7.98
CA TYR A 80 22.36 12.70 7.26
C TYR A 80 21.33 13.64 6.61
N SER A 81 20.86 14.70 7.30
CA SER A 81 19.76 15.53 6.79
C SER A 81 20.17 16.52 5.70
N ASN A 82 21.28 17.25 5.85
CA ASN A 82 21.66 18.32 4.92
C ASN A 82 22.10 17.78 3.55
N SER A 83 22.85 16.68 3.53
CA SER A 83 23.30 16.03 2.31
C SER A 83 22.16 15.36 1.54
N LEU A 84 21.23 14.72 2.26
CA LEU A 84 20.01 14.13 1.68
C LEU A 84 19.07 15.19 1.13
N ALA A 85 18.85 16.28 1.87
CA ALA A 85 18.05 17.41 1.39
C ALA A 85 18.62 17.97 0.09
N ALA A 86 19.92 18.29 0.05
CA ALA A 86 20.55 18.82 -1.16
C ALA A 86 20.49 17.85 -2.36
N ALA A 87 20.66 16.54 -2.12
CA ALA A 87 20.54 15.53 -3.16
C ALA A 87 19.10 15.40 -3.68
N PHE A 88 18.12 15.47 -2.78
CA PHE A 88 16.70 15.52 -3.13
C PHE A 88 16.38 16.75 -3.99
N SER A 89 16.83 17.94 -3.58
CA SER A 89 16.70 19.19 -4.33
C SER A 89 17.22 19.08 -5.75
N ALA A 90 18.43 18.55 -5.90
CA ALA A 90 19.08 18.43 -7.20
C ALA A 90 18.35 17.44 -8.11
N ASN A 91 17.85 16.33 -7.57
CA ASN A 91 17.08 15.33 -8.32
C ASN A 91 15.71 15.86 -8.73
N LEU A 92 15.09 16.68 -7.88
CA LEU A 92 13.84 17.35 -8.16
C LEU A 92 13.98 18.39 -9.28
N GLN A 93 15.08 19.16 -9.28
CA GLN A 93 15.41 20.07 -10.37
C GLN A 93 15.61 19.32 -11.69
N LYS A 94 16.40 18.25 -11.69
CA LYS A 94 16.60 17.39 -12.88
C LYS A 94 15.30 16.80 -13.41
N ALA A 95 14.37 16.43 -12.53
CA ALA A 95 13.05 15.96 -12.94
C ALA A 95 12.27 17.04 -13.69
N MET A 96 12.36 18.29 -13.25
CA MET A 96 11.71 19.43 -13.89
C MET A 96 12.36 19.89 -15.20
N GLU A 97 13.61 19.51 -15.45
CA GLU A 97 14.36 19.81 -16.69
C GLU A 97 14.02 18.84 -17.85
N LEU A 98 13.23 17.80 -17.62
CA LEU A 98 12.71 16.95 -18.70
C LEU A 98 11.95 17.81 -19.73
N ASP A 99 12.04 17.45 -21.02
CA ASP A 99 11.32 18.12 -22.10
C ASP A 99 10.36 17.14 -22.81
N PRO A 100 9.03 17.31 -22.69
CA PRO A 100 8.34 18.23 -21.79
C PRO A 100 8.52 17.87 -20.29
N PRO A 101 8.31 18.81 -19.35
CA PRO A 101 8.39 18.51 -17.92
C PRO A 101 7.31 17.49 -17.50
N PRO A 102 7.51 16.76 -16.39
CA PRO A 102 6.50 15.84 -15.88
C PRO A 102 5.20 16.58 -15.56
N GLN A 103 4.06 15.92 -15.72
CA GLN A 103 2.76 16.45 -15.31
C GLN A 103 2.45 16.16 -13.84
N GLY A 104 3.16 15.20 -13.24
CA GLY A 104 3.01 14.81 -11.85
C GLY A 104 4.28 14.21 -11.28
N ILE A 105 4.48 14.34 -9.97
CA ILE A 105 5.61 13.76 -9.24
C ILE A 105 5.12 12.90 -8.08
N VAL A 106 5.65 11.70 -7.96
CA VAL A 106 5.57 10.87 -6.76
C VAL A 106 6.83 11.12 -5.92
N VAL A 107 6.67 11.40 -4.64
CA VAL A 107 7.78 11.68 -3.72
C VAL A 107 7.79 10.72 -2.55
N SER A 108 8.95 10.13 -2.26
CA SER A 108 9.15 9.35 -1.03
C SER A 108 9.41 10.29 0.14
N THR A 109 8.65 10.16 1.22
CA THR A 109 8.58 11.18 2.28
C THR A 109 9.20 10.75 3.61
N ALA A 110 10.32 10.02 3.56
CA ALA A 110 11.03 9.57 4.76
C ALA A 110 11.41 10.72 5.73
N ASP A 111 11.64 11.94 5.21
CA ASP A 111 11.81 13.17 6.00
C ASP A 111 11.22 14.39 5.26
N LEU A 112 9.93 14.62 5.47
CA LEU A 112 9.19 15.71 4.81
C LEU A 112 9.60 17.10 5.28
N GLU A 113 10.14 17.26 6.48
CA GLU A 113 10.50 18.59 7.00
C GLU A 113 11.62 19.19 6.16
N ALA A 114 12.65 18.38 5.90
CA ALA A 114 13.79 18.75 5.06
C ALA A 114 13.40 19.07 3.61
N ALA A 115 12.38 18.40 3.06
CA ALA A 115 11.91 18.59 1.67
C ALA A 115 10.76 19.62 1.52
N SER A 116 10.19 20.10 2.63
CA SER A 116 8.90 20.82 2.63
C SER A 116 8.89 22.13 1.83
N ALA A 117 9.98 22.90 1.90
CA ALA A 117 10.08 24.21 1.23
C ALA A 117 10.03 24.06 -0.30
N GLU A 118 10.70 23.05 -0.84
CA GLU A 118 10.80 22.80 -2.28
C GLU A 118 9.52 22.18 -2.83
N LEU A 119 8.94 21.23 -2.09
CA LEU A 119 7.64 20.65 -2.43
C LEU A 119 6.56 21.72 -2.46
N LYS A 120 6.60 22.70 -1.54
CA LYS A 120 5.67 23.83 -1.51
C LYS A 120 5.84 24.76 -2.70
N ALA A 121 7.09 24.99 -3.13
CA ALA A 121 7.36 25.81 -4.32
C ALA A 121 6.89 25.12 -5.62
N LEU A 122 6.90 23.79 -5.66
CA LEU A 122 6.49 23.02 -6.84
C LEU A 122 5.00 22.74 -6.91
N SER A 123 4.33 22.53 -5.77
CA SER A 123 2.91 22.15 -5.74
C SER A 123 1.97 23.20 -6.34
N SER A 124 2.42 24.45 -6.48
CA SER A 124 1.70 25.49 -7.23
C SER A 124 1.63 25.22 -8.75
N SER A 125 2.51 24.36 -9.26
CA SER A 125 2.78 24.18 -10.68
C SER A 125 2.49 22.74 -11.15
N ILE A 126 2.80 21.75 -10.30
CA ILE A 126 2.71 20.31 -10.60
C ILE A 126 1.88 19.56 -9.56
N VAL A 127 1.24 18.45 -9.93
CA VAL A 127 0.56 17.58 -8.95
C VAL A 127 1.60 16.71 -8.26
N VAL A 128 1.58 16.65 -6.93
CA VAL A 128 2.53 15.87 -6.13
C VAL A 128 1.76 14.85 -5.28
N VAL A 129 2.20 13.60 -5.30
CA VAL A 129 1.70 12.51 -4.44
C VAL A 129 2.84 12.05 -3.54
N ALA A 130 2.61 12.03 -2.23
CA ALA A 130 3.58 11.55 -1.25
C ALA A 130 3.36 10.06 -0.97
N VAL A 131 4.44 9.29 -0.77
CA VAL A 131 4.34 7.87 -0.44
C VAL A 131 5.25 7.46 0.73
N GLY A 132 4.73 6.55 1.55
CA GLY A 132 5.43 5.98 2.69
C GLY A 132 5.16 6.75 4.00
N SER A 133 6.23 7.23 4.63
CA SER A 133 6.21 7.86 5.96
C SER A 133 5.78 9.33 5.92
N GLY A 134 5.55 9.91 7.09
CA GLY A 134 5.45 11.36 7.21
C GLY A 134 4.02 11.91 7.17
N GLN A 135 3.02 11.07 7.43
CA GLN A 135 1.61 11.45 7.26
C GLN A 135 1.16 12.59 8.16
N ARG A 136 1.62 12.63 9.41
CA ARG A 136 1.30 13.71 10.35
C ARG A 136 1.97 15.02 9.96
N GLN A 137 3.16 14.93 9.39
CA GLN A 137 3.93 16.04 8.85
C GLN A 137 3.20 16.61 7.63
N VAL A 138 2.68 15.77 6.73
CA VAL A 138 1.79 16.23 5.64
C VAL A 138 0.55 16.90 6.21
N LYS A 139 -0.17 16.26 7.15
CA LYS A 139 -1.39 16.80 7.79
C LYS A 139 -1.17 18.20 8.38
N ASN A 140 -0.05 18.39 9.07
CA ASN A 140 0.27 19.64 9.75
C ASN A 140 1.00 20.66 8.86
N SER A 141 1.39 20.28 7.64
CA SER A 141 2.10 21.17 6.72
C SER A 141 1.13 22.08 5.95
N SER A 142 1.63 23.24 5.55
CA SER A 142 0.92 24.15 4.63
C SER A 142 0.81 23.63 3.18
N LEU A 143 1.26 22.39 2.88
CA LEU A 143 1.11 21.74 1.58
C LEU A 143 -0.35 21.35 1.28
N THR A 144 -1.21 21.30 2.30
CA THR A 144 -2.62 20.90 2.19
C THR A 144 -3.54 21.99 1.61
N ASN A 145 -3.08 23.25 1.51
CA ASN A 145 -4.01 24.39 1.51
C ASN A 145 -4.21 25.16 0.21
N LEU A 146 -3.57 24.85 -0.92
CA LEU A 146 -3.87 25.56 -2.17
C LEU A 146 -3.93 24.62 -3.39
N TYR A 147 -5.16 24.27 -3.76
CA TYR A 147 -5.60 23.84 -5.09
C TYR A 147 -5.29 22.43 -5.63
N ARG A 148 -4.47 21.60 -4.98
CA ARG A 148 -4.24 20.22 -5.46
C ARG A 148 -4.06 19.29 -4.26
N PRO A 149 -4.93 18.28 -4.05
CA PRO A 149 -4.78 17.39 -2.90
C PRO A 149 -3.48 16.62 -3.08
N LEU A 150 -2.53 16.91 -2.20
CA LEU A 150 -1.38 16.05 -1.99
C LEU A 150 -1.92 14.80 -1.29
N HIS A 151 -2.29 13.80 -2.08
CA HIS A 151 -2.67 12.51 -1.54
C HIS A 151 -1.40 11.86 -0.99
N GLN A 152 -1.39 11.53 0.30
CA GLN A 152 -0.39 10.59 0.81
C GLN A 152 -0.95 9.18 0.79
N LEU A 153 -0.17 8.27 0.23
CA LEU A 153 -0.40 6.84 0.37
C LEU A 153 0.67 6.23 1.28
N GLY A 154 0.28 5.49 2.30
CA GLY A 154 1.23 4.94 3.25
C GLY A 154 0.59 4.65 4.59
N VAL A 155 1.25 5.05 5.67
CA VAL A 155 0.78 4.79 7.03
C VAL A 155 0.90 6.02 7.94
N ASP A 156 -0.03 6.17 8.88
CA ASP A 156 0.19 6.99 10.09
C ASP A 156 1.14 6.25 11.04
N GLU A 157 2.36 6.76 11.20
CA GLU A 157 3.44 6.13 11.96
C GLU A 157 3.09 5.92 13.45
N TYR A 158 2.30 6.81 14.03
CA TYR A 158 1.83 6.67 15.40
C TYR A 158 0.71 5.65 15.51
N GLN A 159 -0.26 5.65 14.58
CA GLN A 159 -1.32 4.62 14.59
C GLN A 159 -0.71 3.23 14.36
N MET A 160 0.29 3.12 13.48
CA MET A 160 1.08 1.91 13.33
C MET A 160 1.76 1.50 14.64
N GLY A 161 2.43 2.44 15.31
CA GLY A 161 2.95 2.26 16.65
C GLY A 161 1.92 1.70 17.61
N GLU A 162 0.77 2.38 17.71
CA GLU A 162 -0.34 2.02 18.59
C GLU A 162 -0.89 0.63 18.31
N GLN A 163 -1.09 0.25 17.05
CA GLN A 163 -1.53 -1.10 16.68
C GLN A 163 -0.50 -2.18 17.08
N ALA A 164 0.79 -1.95 16.83
CA ALA A 164 1.84 -2.86 17.24
C ALA A 164 1.91 -2.98 18.78
N GLY A 165 1.80 -1.87 19.49
CA GLY A 165 1.77 -1.83 20.95
C GLY A 165 0.57 -2.59 21.51
N ASN A 166 -0.63 -2.35 20.95
CA ASN A 166 -1.85 -3.05 21.33
C ASN A 166 -1.71 -4.57 21.19
N GLN A 167 -1.14 -5.02 20.06
CA GLN A 167 -0.87 -6.44 19.82
C GLN A 167 0.16 -7.00 20.80
N ALA A 168 1.26 -6.27 21.03
CA ALA A 168 2.30 -6.66 21.98
C ALA A 168 1.77 -6.79 23.42
N GLY A 169 0.92 -5.85 23.88
CA GLY A 169 0.31 -5.94 25.21
C GLY A 169 -0.64 -7.12 25.35
N ARG A 170 -1.42 -7.43 24.31
CA ARG A 170 -2.30 -8.62 24.27
C ARG A 170 -1.54 -9.95 24.28
N LEU A 171 -0.26 -9.97 23.85
CA LEU A 171 0.61 -11.14 23.96
C LEU A 171 1.12 -11.38 25.40
N GLY A 172 0.81 -10.47 26.34
CA GLY A 172 1.15 -10.60 27.75
C GLY A 172 2.57 -10.15 28.10
N SER A 173 3.21 -9.35 27.25
CA SER A 173 4.52 -8.76 27.55
C SER A 173 4.44 -7.78 28.73
N SER A 174 5.42 -7.85 29.63
CA SER A 174 5.46 -7.03 30.86
C SER A 174 6.42 -5.85 30.78
N GLY A 175 7.44 -5.93 29.92
CA GLY A 175 8.45 -4.89 29.74
C GLY A 175 8.87 -4.77 28.30
N ALA A 176 8.81 -3.56 27.75
CA ALA A 176 9.17 -3.30 26.36
C ALA A 176 10.29 -2.27 26.20
N LEU A 177 11.23 -2.53 25.30
CA LEU A 177 12.16 -1.53 24.77
C LEU A 177 11.78 -1.19 23.33
N CYS A 178 11.46 0.07 23.04
CA CYS A 178 11.28 0.52 21.66
C CYS A 178 12.51 1.29 21.19
N ILE A 179 13.13 0.82 20.12
CA ILE A 179 14.37 1.35 19.60
C ILE A 179 14.10 2.49 18.62
N VAL A 180 14.68 3.66 18.91
CA VAL A 180 14.80 4.79 17.98
C VAL A 180 16.25 4.87 17.52
N ASP A 181 16.51 4.40 16.31
CA ASP A 181 17.83 4.31 15.72
C ASP A 181 18.40 5.68 15.29
N ASN A 182 17.55 6.57 14.76
CA ASN A 182 17.89 7.95 14.43
C ASN A 182 16.94 8.93 15.15
N ASN A 183 17.49 9.78 16.03
CA ASN A 183 16.68 10.72 16.82
C ASN A 183 16.21 11.95 16.04
N GLN A 184 16.72 12.17 14.82
CA GLN A 184 16.27 13.24 13.94
C GLN A 184 15.03 12.84 13.11
N GLU A 185 14.76 11.54 12.95
CA GLU A 185 13.62 11.05 12.19
C GLU A 185 12.35 11.06 13.05
N VAL A 186 11.45 12.01 12.77
CA VAL A 186 10.19 12.17 13.53
C VAL A 186 9.31 10.92 13.45
N ALA A 187 9.29 10.24 12.29
CA ALA A 187 8.53 9.01 12.09
C ALA A 187 8.91 7.90 13.10
N LEU A 188 10.19 7.75 13.41
CA LEU A 188 10.67 6.74 14.36
C LEU A 188 10.19 7.03 15.79
N LYS A 189 10.18 8.30 16.17
CA LYS A 189 9.65 8.74 17.45
C LYS A 189 8.14 8.50 17.53
N GLU A 190 7.41 8.82 16.47
CA GLU A 190 5.96 8.61 16.38
C GLU A 190 5.59 7.13 16.55
N ARG A 191 6.34 6.22 15.92
CA ARG A 191 6.19 4.76 16.12
C ARG A 191 6.32 4.36 17.59
N CYS A 192 7.39 4.80 18.26
CA CYS A 192 7.61 4.44 19.65
C CYS A 192 6.63 5.12 20.62
N ASP A 193 6.21 6.35 20.34
CA ASP A 193 5.18 7.06 21.13
C ASP A 193 3.81 6.36 21.00
N GLY A 194 3.44 5.94 19.79
CA GLY A 194 2.24 5.14 19.54
C GLY A 194 2.34 3.76 20.19
N PHE A 195 3.48 3.08 20.04
CA PHE A 195 3.73 1.78 20.64
C PHE A 195 3.59 1.83 22.16
N ARG A 196 4.16 2.84 22.81
CA ARG A 196 4.00 3.05 24.25
C ARG A 196 2.53 3.11 24.64
N LYS A 197 1.74 3.92 23.92
CA LYS A 197 0.31 4.07 24.20
C LYS A 197 -0.41 2.72 24.08
N GLY A 198 -0.32 2.07 22.92
CA GLY A 198 -1.04 0.82 22.69
C GLY A 198 -0.59 -0.30 23.63
N PHE A 199 0.71 -0.39 23.93
CA PHE A 199 1.25 -1.39 24.84
C PHE A 199 0.72 -1.19 26.26
N LEU A 200 0.83 0.02 26.81
CA LEU A 200 0.38 0.31 28.18
C LEU A 200 -1.14 0.24 28.33
N ASP A 201 -1.89 0.47 27.26
CA ASP A 201 -3.36 0.38 27.27
C ASP A 201 -3.87 -1.08 27.32
N THR A 202 -3.11 -2.04 26.79
CA THR A 202 -3.58 -3.45 26.64
C THR A 202 -2.80 -4.48 27.42
N CYS A 203 -1.62 -4.15 27.94
CA CYS A 203 -0.79 -5.11 28.65
C CYS A 203 -1.43 -5.50 30.01
N PRO A 204 -1.15 -6.72 30.51
CA PRO A 204 -1.72 -7.17 31.78
C PRO A 204 -0.95 -6.58 32.97
N GLY A 205 -1.59 -5.67 33.70
CA GLY A 205 -1.08 -5.17 34.98
C GLY A 205 -0.14 -3.98 34.85
N ASN A 206 0.86 -3.89 35.73
CA ASN A 206 1.76 -2.74 35.81
C ASN A 206 3.00 -2.95 34.94
N CYS A 207 2.86 -2.73 33.63
CA CYS A 207 3.93 -2.92 32.66
C CYS A 207 4.80 -1.67 32.53
N THR A 208 6.03 -1.85 32.06
CA THR A 208 6.96 -0.75 31.79
C THR A 208 7.34 -0.73 30.31
N MET A 209 7.58 0.47 29.80
CA MET A 209 8.07 0.64 28.43
C MET A 209 9.05 1.80 28.37
N THR A 210 10.21 1.54 27.77
CA THR A 210 11.30 2.50 27.63
C THR A 210 11.61 2.73 26.16
N ILE A 211 11.80 4.00 25.78
CA ILE A 211 12.31 4.36 24.47
C ILE A 211 13.84 4.40 24.54
N LEU A 212 14.50 3.52 23.80
CA LEU A 212 15.94 3.44 23.71
C LEU A 212 16.43 4.21 22.48
N ASN A 213 17.06 5.37 22.71
CA ASN A 213 17.67 6.17 21.65
C ASN A 213 19.09 5.67 21.37
N LEU A 214 19.32 5.18 20.16
CA LEU A 214 20.65 4.76 19.76
C LEU A 214 21.51 5.94 19.35
N GLY A 215 20.97 6.96 18.68
CA GLY A 215 21.74 8.17 18.34
C GLY A 215 22.58 8.04 17.07
N GLY A 216 22.16 7.22 16.12
CA GLY A 216 22.72 7.19 14.75
C GLY A 216 23.92 6.28 14.52
N PHE A 217 24.21 5.30 15.39
CA PHE A 217 25.38 4.42 15.25
C PHE A 217 25.18 3.29 14.23
N ILE A 218 26.18 3.06 13.37
CA ILE A 218 26.19 1.99 12.34
C ILE A 218 27.04 0.77 12.70
N LEU A 219 27.83 0.81 13.78
CA LEU A 219 28.59 -0.37 14.23
C LEU A 219 27.68 -1.33 14.98
N GLU A 220 27.54 -2.56 14.48
CA GLU A 220 26.76 -3.64 15.10
C GLU A 220 27.07 -3.80 16.60
N SER A 221 28.36 -3.86 16.95
CA SER A 221 28.78 -4.06 18.35
C SER A 221 28.29 -2.95 19.28
N ALA A 222 28.33 -1.70 18.82
CA ALA A 222 27.85 -0.56 19.59
C ALA A 222 26.33 -0.59 19.79
N VAL A 223 25.58 -1.03 18.77
CA VAL A 223 24.12 -1.21 18.88
C VAL A 223 23.79 -2.30 19.90
N ILE A 224 24.44 -3.46 19.81
CA ILE A 224 24.24 -4.57 20.76
C ILE A 224 24.57 -4.13 22.20
N THR A 225 25.68 -3.43 22.41
CA THR A 225 26.05 -2.90 23.73
C THR A 225 24.97 -1.97 24.28
N LYS A 226 24.47 -1.02 23.48
CA LYS A 226 23.39 -0.11 23.92
C LYS A 226 22.08 -0.82 24.22
N ILE A 227 21.73 -1.85 23.45
CA ILE A 227 20.54 -2.67 23.74
C ILE A 227 20.71 -3.36 25.09
N ASN A 228 21.89 -3.94 25.36
CA ASN A 228 22.18 -4.56 26.66
C ASN A 228 22.14 -3.56 27.81
N GLU A 229 22.70 -2.36 27.64
CA GLU A 229 22.60 -1.27 28.61
C GLU A 229 21.13 -0.86 28.85
N GLY A 230 20.33 -0.77 27.78
CA GLY A 230 18.89 -0.50 27.87
C GLY A 230 18.15 -1.56 28.68
N ILE A 231 18.44 -2.84 28.43
CA ILE A 231 17.88 -3.97 29.18
C ILE A 231 18.30 -3.89 30.67
N GLN A 232 19.57 -3.60 30.96
CA GLN A 232 20.09 -3.53 32.33
C GLN A 232 19.61 -2.29 33.10
N SER A 233 19.34 -1.19 32.38
CA SER A 233 18.85 0.05 32.98
C SER A 233 17.40 -0.03 33.43
N ASP A 234 16.65 -1.03 32.95
CA ASP A 234 15.32 -1.32 33.44
C ASP A 234 15.40 -1.91 34.86
N THR A 235 15.19 -1.06 35.86
CA THR A 235 15.19 -1.45 37.27
C THR A 235 14.09 -2.43 37.65
N SER A 236 13.10 -2.65 36.77
CA SER A 236 12.07 -3.66 36.98
C SER A 236 12.47 -5.06 36.51
N ASN A 237 13.57 -5.22 35.75
CA ASN A 237 14.03 -6.48 35.17
C ASN A 237 12.93 -7.25 34.41
N VAL A 238 12.00 -6.54 33.76
CA VAL A 238 10.82 -7.14 33.10
C VAL A 238 10.87 -7.05 31.58
N VAL A 239 11.95 -6.49 31.00
CA VAL A 239 12.10 -6.45 29.53
C VAL A 239 12.01 -7.85 28.95
N ASP A 240 10.93 -8.12 28.22
CA ASP A 240 10.68 -9.37 27.51
C ASP A 240 10.38 -9.15 26.02
N LEU A 241 10.33 -7.88 25.59
CA LEU A 241 10.03 -7.48 24.23
C LEU A 241 10.91 -6.31 23.78
N ILE A 242 11.41 -6.40 22.54
CA ILE A 242 12.08 -5.30 21.85
C ILE A 242 11.35 -4.98 20.55
N ALA A 243 10.95 -3.72 20.38
CA ALA A 243 10.37 -3.19 19.14
C ALA A 243 11.44 -2.45 18.33
N VAL A 244 11.53 -2.73 17.03
CA VAL A 244 12.57 -2.19 16.12
C VAL A 244 11.99 -1.61 14.84
N SER A 245 12.67 -0.61 14.28
CA SER A 245 12.22 0.11 13.07
C SER A 245 12.91 -0.29 11.76
N ARG A 246 13.92 -1.18 11.82
CA ARG A 246 14.71 -1.67 10.67
C ARG A 246 15.10 -3.14 10.87
N GLY A 247 15.14 -3.97 9.81
CA GLY A 247 15.41 -5.40 9.94
C GLY A 247 16.79 -5.75 10.51
N LYS A 248 17.85 -5.02 10.14
CA LYS A 248 19.18 -5.22 10.75
C LYS A 248 19.18 -5.01 12.27
N PHE A 249 18.35 -4.08 12.77
CA PHE A 249 18.23 -3.85 14.21
C PHE A 249 17.44 -4.98 14.88
N ALA A 250 16.53 -5.67 14.18
CA ALA A 250 15.91 -6.90 14.66
C ALA A 250 16.96 -7.99 14.91
N LEU A 251 17.90 -8.18 13.97
CA LEU A 251 19.00 -9.13 14.14
C LEU A 251 19.89 -8.77 15.34
N TYR A 252 20.21 -7.48 15.52
CA TYR A 252 21.01 -7.02 16.65
C TYR A 252 20.28 -7.18 17.99
N ALA A 253 18.97 -6.92 18.03
CA ALA A 253 18.13 -7.18 19.19
C ALA A 253 18.08 -8.68 19.53
N SER A 254 17.93 -9.57 18.54
CA SER A 254 17.98 -11.02 18.72
C SER A 254 19.30 -11.47 19.34
N LYS A 255 20.43 -10.99 18.79
CA LYS A 255 21.78 -11.27 19.33
C LYS A 255 21.93 -10.79 20.78
N ALA A 256 21.51 -9.55 21.08
CA ALA A 256 21.59 -8.98 22.43
C ALA A 256 20.75 -9.79 23.44
N MET A 257 19.50 -10.11 23.10
CA MET A 257 18.63 -10.88 23.99
C MET A 257 19.10 -12.32 24.19
N LYS A 258 19.61 -12.98 23.14
CA LYS A 258 20.15 -14.36 23.23
C LYS A 258 21.40 -14.43 24.12
N ALA A 259 22.24 -13.41 24.09
CA ALA A 259 23.43 -13.32 24.95
C ALA A 259 23.10 -13.06 26.42
N ASN A 260 21.88 -12.61 26.74
CA ASN A 260 21.44 -12.38 28.10
C ASN A 260 20.65 -13.59 28.63
N GLU A 261 21.32 -14.43 29.44
CA GLU A 261 20.74 -15.64 30.04
C GLU A 261 19.68 -15.32 31.11
N ALA A 262 19.66 -14.10 31.66
CA ALA A 262 18.66 -13.70 32.65
C ALA A 262 17.26 -13.47 32.05
N LEU A 263 17.17 -13.29 30.72
CA LEU A 263 15.90 -13.12 30.03
C LEU A 263 15.19 -14.46 29.87
N THR A 264 14.04 -14.60 30.53
CA THR A 264 13.18 -15.80 30.47
C THR A 264 12.22 -15.79 29.28
N ALA A 265 11.92 -14.62 28.73
CA ALA A 265 11.15 -14.42 27.52
C ALA A 265 11.88 -13.43 26.59
N ARG A 266 11.80 -13.70 25.28
CA ARG A 266 12.50 -12.93 24.25
C ARG A 266 11.54 -12.76 23.07
N ARG A 267 10.95 -11.57 22.93
CA ARG A 267 10.06 -11.23 21.81
C ARG A 267 10.65 -10.07 21.03
N ILE A 268 10.52 -10.13 19.71
CA ILE A 268 10.90 -9.04 18.81
C ILE A 268 9.69 -8.67 17.98
N VAL A 269 9.44 -7.37 17.89
CA VAL A 269 8.42 -6.80 17.01
C VAL A 269 9.11 -5.86 16.03
N SER A 270 8.78 -5.95 14.74
CA SER A 270 9.34 -5.08 13.72
C SER A 270 8.29 -4.13 13.14
N PHE A 271 8.65 -2.87 12.90
CA PHE A 271 7.85 -1.90 12.13
C PHE A 271 8.15 -1.92 10.63
N VAL A 272 8.95 -2.88 10.17
CA VAL A 272 9.28 -3.07 8.76
C VAL A 272 9.20 -4.54 8.40
N VAL A 273 8.85 -4.81 7.14
CA VAL A 273 9.02 -6.10 6.50
C VAL A 273 10.07 -5.94 5.41
N ASP A 274 11.25 -6.51 5.64
CA ASP A 274 12.36 -6.59 4.68
C ASP A 274 12.86 -8.04 4.62
N ASP A 275 13.86 -8.32 3.77
CA ASP A 275 14.39 -9.68 3.61
C ASP A 275 14.90 -10.26 4.94
N THR A 276 15.54 -9.43 5.78
CA THR A 276 16.03 -9.87 7.10
C THR A 276 14.86 -10.23 8.03
N VAL A 277 13.82 -9.41 8.07
CA VAL A 277 12.63 -9.68 8.89
C VAL A 277 11.87 -10.89 8.38
N ASN A 278 11.76 -11.08 7.06
CA ASN A 278 11.11 -12.25 6.47
C ASN A 278 11.83 -13.55 6.85
N ASP A 279 13.16 -13.59 6.77
CA ASP A 279 13.94 -14.75 7.22
C ASP A 279 13.74 -15.00 8.73
N MET A 280 13.75 -13.94 9.54
CA MET A 280 13.50 -14.06 10.99
C MET A 280 12.06 -14.48 11.34
N LEU A 281 11.07 -14.15 10.53
CA LEU A 281 9.69 -14.63 10.68
C LEU A 281 9.59 -16.13 10.36
N ASP A 282 10.29 -16.61 9.32
CA ASP A 282 10.34 -18.05 9.00
C ASP A 282 10.99 -18.86 10.12
N ASP A 283 12.04 -18.31 10.73
CA ASP A 283 12.77 -18.93 11.83
C ASP A 283 12.08 -18.76 13.21
N ASN A 284 10.92 -18.08 13.27
CA ASN A 284 10.23 -17.70 14.50
C ASN A 284 11.09 -16.88 15.50
N GLU A 285 12.08 -16.13 15.01
CA GLU A 285 12.89 -15.20 15.81
C GLU A 285 12.20 -13.85 16.04
N ILE A 286 11.29 -13.46 15.15
CA ILE A 286 10.41 -12.30 15.28
C ILE A 286 8.99 -12.79 15.59
N THR A 287 8.35 -12.14 16.56
CA THR A 287 6.99 -12.49 16.99
C THR A 287 5.93 -12.03 16.00
N PHE A 288 6.07 -10.81 15.50
CA PHE A 288 5.32 -10.29 14.35
C PHE A 288 6.02 -9.04 13.80
N ALA A 289 5.70 -8.68 12.57
CA ALA A 289 6.06 -7.42 11.98
C ALA A 289 4.82 -6.64 11.56
N ILE A 290 4.99 -5.35 11.32
CA ILE A 290 3.99 -4.50 10.70
C ILE A 290 4.42 -4.19 9.28
N ASP A 291 3.62 -4.61 8.32
CA ASP A 291 3.75 -4.25 6.92
C ASP A 291 3.04 -2.93 6.62
N ARG A 292 3.75 -2.02 5.95
CA ARG A 292 3.24 -0.72 5.50
C ARG A 292 2.76 -0.74 4.06
N GLN A 293 3.03 -1.85 3.36
CA GLN A 293 2.75 -2.09 1.95
C GLN A 293 3.30 -0.96 1.05
N ASP A 294 4.56 -0.58 1.23
CA ASP A 294 5.22 0.50 0.49
C ASP A 294 5.15 0.34 -1.03
N TYR A 295 5.20 -0.91 -1.52
CA TYR A 295 5.00 -1.23 -2.93
C TYR A 295 3.61 -0.78 -3.39
N LEU A 296 2.57 -1.15 -2.64
CA LEU A 296 1.19 -0.80 -2.92
C LEU A 296 0.97 0.71 -2.84
N ALA A 297 1.54 1.38 -1.83
CA ALA A 297 1.47 2.83 -1.68
C ALA A 297 2.01 3.55 -2.92
N SER A 298 3.19 3.14 -3.41
CA SER A 298 3.80 3.74 -4.59
C SER A 298 3.08 3.36 -5.89
N PHE A 299 2.66 2.10 -6.03
CA PHE A 299 1.90 1.63 -7.17
C PHE A 299 0.57 2.39 -7.31
N MET A 300 -0.24 2.39 -6.26
CA MET A 300 -1.54 3.06 -6.25
C MET A 300 -1.38 4.58 -6.32
N GLY A 301 -0.37 5.15 -5.67
CA GLY A 301 -0.08 6.58 -5.74
C GLY A 301 0.22 7.04 -7.16
N THR A 302 0.95 6.23 -7.92
CA THR A 302 1.25 6.48 -9.33
C THR A 302 0.00 6.36 -10.21
N VAL A 303 -0.83 5.34 -9.98
CA VAL A 303 -2.11 5.13 -10.68
C VAL A 303 -3.03 6.34 -10.47
N LEU A 304 -3.22 6.77 -9.22
CA LEU A 304 -4.09 7.89 -8.86
C LEU A 304 -3.55 9.22 -9.37
N LEU A 305 -2.23 9.45 -9.27
CA LEU A 305 -1.59 10.63 -9.85
C LEU A 305 -1.84 10.71 -11.35
N GLY A 306 -1.60 9.60 -12.06
CA GLY A 306 -1.81 9.51 -13.50
C GLY A 306 -3.26 9.77 -13.91
N GLN A 307 -4.23 9.26 -13.14
CA GLN A 307 -5.64 9.57 -13.36
C GLN A 307 -5.97 11.03 -13.08
N GLY A 308 -5.44 11.59 -12.00
CA GLY A 308 -5.67 12.99 -11.62
C GLY A 308 -5.15 13.97 -12.67
N VAL A 309 -3.93 13.75 -13.20
CA VAL A 309 -3.37 14.65 -14.23
C VAL A 309 -4.02 14.48 -15.60
N SER A 310 -4.56 13.30 -15.92
CA SER A 310 -5.15 13.01 -17.23
C SER A 310 -6.65 13.28 -17.32
N THR A 311 -7.37 13.23 -16.20
CA THR A 311 -8.83 13.36 -16.17
C THR A 311 -9.33 14.48 -15.25
N GLY A 312 -8.49 14.98 -14.34
CA GLY A 312 -8.90 15.93 -13.29
C GLY A 312 -9.64 15.29 -12.11
N GLN A 313 -9.82 13.97 -12.10
CA GLN A 313 -10.43 13.25 -10.98
C GLN A 313 -9.55 13.35 -9.72
N LYS A 314 -10.19 13.33 -8.55
CA LYS A 314 -9.53 13.43 -7.24
C LYS A 314 -10.09 12.36 -6.32
N ALA A 315 -9.25 11.78 -5.47
CA ALA A 315 -9.76 10.93 -4.41
C ALA A 315 -10.51 11.80 -3.37
N ALA A 316 -11.54 11.24 -2.75
CA ALA A 316 -12.32 11.96 -1.74
C ALA A 316 -11.55 12.18 -0.43
N ASN A 317 -10.58 11.32 -0.14
CA ASN A 317 -9.74 11.39 1.04
C ASN A 317 -8.32 11.84 0.64
N ASP A 318 -7.76 12.75 1.44
CA ASP A 318 -6.37 13.23 1.27
C ASP A 318 -5.33 12.18 1.70
N TYR A 319 -5.77 11.12 2.37
CA TYR A 319 -4.94 10.03 2.86
C TYR A 319 -5.55 8.70 2.48
N LEU A 320 -4.75 7.82 1.88
CA LEU A 320 -5.12 6.44 1.60
C LEU A 320 -4.13 5.53 2.31
N GLU A 321 -4.60 4.90 3.38
CA GLU A 321 -3.80 3.98 4.16
C GLU A 321 -3.55 2.69 3.37
N THR A 322 -2.29 2.28 3.27
CA THR A 322 -1.87 0.96 2.76
C THR A 322 -1.37 0.07 3.88
N GLY A 323 -1.57 0.48 5.12
CA GLY A 323 -1.22 -0.26 6.31
C GLY A 323 -1.69 0.55 7.52
N PRO A 324 -1.30 0.17 8.73
CA PRO A 324 -0.49 -1.01 9.10
C PRO A 324 -1.21 -2.35 8.90
N VAL A 325 -0.48 -3.38 8.46
CA VAL A 325 -0.93 -4.78 8.42
C VAL A 325 -0.03 -5.63 9.32
N VAL A 326 -0.60 -6.32 10.30
CA VAL A 326 0.16 -7.23 11.18
C VAL A 326 0.47 -8.52 10.43
N VAL A 327 1.75 -8.89 10.36
CA VAL A 327 2.22 -10.16 9.77
C VAL A 327 2.96 -10.99 10.81
N ALA A 328 2.51 -12.21 11.04
CA ALA A 328 3.12 -13.15 12.01
C ALA A 328 3.92 -14.27 11.31
N SER A 329 3.94 -14.28 9.98
CA SER A 329 4.69 -15.20 9.15
C SER A 329 5.09 -14.50 7.86
N ARG A 330 6.10 -15.03 7.14
CA ARG A 330 6.47 -14.50 5.83
C ARG A 330 5.23 -14.41 4.94
N LEU A 331 5.02 -13.24 4.34
CA LEU A 331 4.06 -13.09 3.26
C LEU A 331 4.54 -13.95 2.08
N LYS A 332 3.78 -14.99 1.75
CA LYS A 332 4.09 -15.82 0.58
C LYS A 332 4.01 -14.95 -0.66
N SER A 333 5.07 -14.95 -1.47
CA SER A 333 5.01 -14.34 -2.80
C SER A 333 3.85 -14.96 -3.58
N PRO A 334 2.94 -14.16 -4.15
CA PRO A 334 1.87 -14.69 -4.97
C PRO A 334 2.46 -15.51 -6.12
N THR A 335 1.99 -16.75 -6.29
CA THR A 335 2.40 -17.62 -7.42
C THR A 335 1.58 -17.34 -8.68
N LEU A 336 0.41 -16.73 -8.50
CA LEU A 336 -0.52 -16.42 -9.57
C LEU A 336 0.00 -15.24 -10.39
N LYS A 337 0.02 -15.40 -11.72
CA LYS A 337 0.37 -14.31 -12.62
C LYS A 337 -0.88 -13.51 -12.94
N VAL A 338 -0.72 -12.21 -13.14
CA VAL A 338 -1.84 -11.29 -13.46
C VAL A 338 -2.68 -11.80 -14.64
N HIS A 339 -2.08 -12.42 -15.65
CA HIS A 339 -2.81 -12.93 -16.82
C HIS A 339 -3.66 -14.19 -16.56
N ASP A 340 -3.43 -14.85 -15.42
CA ASP A 340 -4.15 -16.04 -15.00
C ASP A 340 -5.31 -15.70 -14.04
N LEU A 341 -5.46 -14.42 -13.66
CA LEU A 341 -6.50 -13.97 -12.72
C LEU A 341 -7.89 -14.26 -13.25
N HIS A 342 -8.69 -14.96 -12.46
CA HIS A 342 -10.14 -15.12 -12.64
C HIS A 342 -10.88 -14.33 -11.55
N LEU A 343 -11.55 -13.25 -11.95
CA LEU A 343 -12.31 -12.38 -11.05
C LEU A 343 -13.79 -12.40 -11.42
N GLU A 344 -14.67 -12.49 -10.44
CA GLU A 344 -16.13 -12.41 -10.64
C GLU A 344 -16.65 -11.10 -10.04
N LEU A 345 -17.04 -10.19 -10.92
CA LEU A 345 -17.61 -8.89 -10.61
C LEU A 345 -19.14 -8.98 -10.70
N ILE A 346 -19.82 -8.90 -9.55
CA ILE A 346 -21.26 -9.11 -9.44
C ILE A 346 -21.88 -7.89 -8.76
N VAL A 347 -22.72 -7.17 -9.50
CA VAL A 347 -23.28 -5.89 -9.05
C VAL A 347 -24.81 -5.88 -9.13
N HIS A 348 -25.46 -5.06 -8.31
CA HIS A 348 -26.92 -4.96 -8.25
C HIS A 348 -27.54 -4.13 -9.37
N GLY A 349 -26.70 -3.43 -10.13
CA GLY A 349 -27.10 -2.51 -11.18
C GLY A 349 -27.63 -3.18 -12.44
N SER A 350 -28.64 -2.56 -13.08
CA SER A 350 -29.13 -3.02 -14.38
C SER A 350 -28.39 -2.36 -15.54
N GLY A 351 -28.46 -2.97 -16.73
CA GLY A 351 -27.85 -2.43 -17.96
C GLY A 351 -28.45 -1.11 -18.47
N PHE A 352 -29.49 -0.58 -17.80
CA PHE A 352 -30.16 0.66 -18.17
C PHE A 352 -29.79 1.86 -17.28
N ASP A 353 -29.07 1.62 -16.17
CA ASP A 353 -28.58 2.67 -15.30
C ASP A 353 -27.23 3.21 -15.81
N GLY A 354 -27.19 4.52 -16.05
CA GLY A 354 -26.00 5.23 -16.52
C GLY A 354 -24.77 5.03 -15.61
N PHE A 355 -24.98 4.94 -14.29
CA PHE A 355 -23.89 4.69 -13.36
C PHE A 355 -23.22 3.33 -13.63
N TRP A 356 -24.01 2.27 -13.77
CA TRP A 356 -23.51 0.92 -13.99
C TRP A 356 -22.93 0.72 -15.39
N LEU A 357 -23.43 1.45 -16.38
CA LEU A 357 -22.81 1.54 -17.69
C LEU A 357 -21.39 2.13 -17.61
N ASP A 358 -21.20 3.20 -16.84
CA ASP A 358 -19.88 3.81 -16.66
C ASP A 358 -18.96 2.97 -15.76
N PHE A 359 -19.50 2.37 -14.70
CA PHE A 359 -18.78 1.43 -13.86
C PHE A 359 -18.23 0.25 -14.68
N LYS A 360 -19.08 -0.36 -15.52
CA LYS A 360 -18.70 -1.45 -16.43
C LYS A 360 -17.63 -1.01 -17.43
N LYS A 361 -17.71 0.20 -18.01
CA LYS A 361 -16.65 0.75 -18.87
C LYS A 361 -15.32 0.82 -18.13
N GLY A 362 -15.34 1.24 -16.86
CA GLY A 362 -14.16 1.23 -15.99
C GLY A 362 -13.59 -0.18 -15.78
N SER A 363 -14.44 -1.18 -15.56
CA SER A 363 -14.02 -2.58 -15.43
C SER A 363 -13.43 -3.16 -16.72
N ILE A 364 -13.98 -2.80 -17.89
CA ILE A 364 -13.42 -3.16 -19.20
C ILE A 364 -12.03 -2.52 -19.39
N GLU A 365 -11.87 -1.25 -18.99
CA GLU A 365 -10.58 -0.55 -19.04
C GLU A 365 -9.54 -1.21 -18.11
N ALA A 366 -9.96 -1.60 -16.89
CA ALA A 366 -9.09 -2.32 -15.94
C ALA A 366 -8.63 -3.68 -16.49
N ALA A 367 -9.55 -4.50 -17.05
CA ALA A 367 -9.20 -5.77 -17.68
C ALA A 367 -8.17 -5.57 -18.80
N ARG A 368 -8.33 -4.52 -19.61
CA ARG A 368 -7.38 -4.17 -20.68
C ARG A 368 -6.02 -3.75 -20.15
N ASP A 369 -5.96 -2.94 -19.10
CA ASP A 369 -4.70 -2.49 -18.49
C ASP A 369 -3.93 -3.67 -17.87
N LEU A 370 -4.66 -4.61 -17.25
CA LEU A 370 -4.11 -5.88 -16.74
C LEU A 370 -3.83 -6.92 -17.83
N ARG A 371 -4.27 -6.68 -19.07
CA ARG A 371 -4.17 -7.57 -20.23
C ARG A 371 -4.85 -8.92 -20.01
N ILE A 372 -6.01 -8.90 -19.37
CA ILE A 372 -6.89 -10.06 -19.17
C ILE A 372 -8.22 -9.91 -19.92
N PRO A 373 -8.91 -11.00 -20.25
CA PRO A 373 -10.23 -10.94 -20.87
C PRO A 373 -11.28 -10.26 -20.00
N PHE A 374 -12.33 -9.75 -20.63
CA PHE A 374 -13.55 -9.28 -19.97
C PHE A 374 -14.75 -10.01 -20.56
N TRP A 375 -15.58 -10.58 -19.70
CA TRP A 375 -16.74 -11.39 -20.06
C TRP A 375 -18.01 -10.75 -19.51
N ASP A 376 -18.88 -10.26 -20.38
CA ASP A 376 -20.20 -9.75 -19.97
C ASP A 376 -21.23 -10.88 -19.98
N CYS A 377 -21.47 -11.48 -18.82
CA CYS A 377 -22.30 -12.68 -18.67
C CYS A 377 -23.79 -12.42 -18.91
N GLY A 378 -24.23 -11.16 -18.95
CA GLY A 378 -25.59 -10.78 -19.31
C GLY A 378 -25.89 -10.89 -20.80
N LYS A 379 -24.86 -11.06 -21.65
CA LYS A 379 -25.04 -11.16 -23.10
C LYS A 379 -25.32 -12.60 -23.54
N PRO A 380 -26.33 -12.83 -24.40
CA PRO A 380 -26.66 -14.17 -24.90
C PRO A 380 -25.53 -14.90 -25.63
N SER A 381 -24.55 -14.18 -26.17
CA SER A 381 -23.41 -14.74 -26.90
C SER A 381 -22.15 -14.97 -26.06
N VAL A 382 -22.21 -14.70 -24.76
CA VAL A 382 -21.06 -14.79 -23.84
C VAL A 382 -21.34 -15.87 -22.81
N THR A 383 -20.39 -16.78 -22.63
CA THR A 383 -20.45 -17.83 -21.61
C THR A 383 -19.39 -17.55 -20.56
N CYS A 384 -19.79 -17.41 -19.30
CA CYS A 384 -18.87 -17.25 -18.18
C CYS A 384 -18.73 -18.57 -17.43
N ASN A 385 -17.71 -19.34 -17.80
CA ASN A 385 -17.44 -20.73 -17.40
C ASN A 385 -16.22 -20.87 -16.47
N GLY A 386 -15.78 -19.79 -15.83
CA GLY A 386 -14.61 -19.80 -14.95
C GLY A 386 -13.26 -19.61 -15.64
N GLU A 387 -13.25 -19.09 -16.87
CA GLU A 387 -12.01 -18.74 -17.56
C GLU A 387 -11.35 -17.49 -16.95
N ALA A 388 -10.01 -17.43 -17.03
CA ALA A 388 -9.24 -16.24 -16.63
C ALA A 388 -9.78 -14.98 -17.32
N GLY A 389 -9.86 -13.89 -16.56
CA GLY A 389 -10.50 -12.64 -16.93
C GLY A 389 -11.38 -12.09 -15.83
N ILE A 390 -12.06 -10.99 -16.15
CA ILE A 390 -13.12 -10.40 -15.32
C ILE A 390 -14.46 -10.79 -15.90
N SER A 391 -15.20 -11.64 -15.19
CA SER A 391 -16.61 -11.93 -15.48
C SER A 391 -17.50 -10.86 -14.82
N TYR A 392 -18.32 -10.17 -15.60
CA TYR A 392 -19.28 -9.19 -15.14
C TYR A 392 -20.70 -9.78 -15.13
N ARG A 393 -21.34 -9.74 -13.97
CA ARG A 393 -22.71 -10.22 -13.74
C ARG A 393 -23.55 -9.13 -13.10
N ALA A 394 -24.78 -9.03 -13.57
CA ALA A 394 -25.71 -8.00 -13.20
C ALA A 394 -27.13 -8.48 -13.55
N PRO A 395 -28.12 -8.25 -12.67
CA PRO A 395 -29.52 -8.45 -13.01
C PRO A 395 -29.91 -7.69 -14.29
N PRO A 396 -30.56 -8.34 -15.28
CA PRO A 396 -30.67 -7.79 -16.63
C PRO A 396 -31.62 -6.58 -16.73
N ASN A 397 -32.73 -6.60 -15.99
CA ASN A 397 -33.84 -5.66 -16.21
C ASN A 397 -34.17 -4.78 -14.99
N GLU A 398 -33.95 -5.27 -13.78
CA GLU A 398 -34.36 -4.58 -12.55
C GLU A 398 -33.47 -4.98 -11.37
N PHE A 399 -33.63 -4.25 -10.26
CA PHE A 399 -33.00 -4.58 -8.99
C PHE A 399 -33.54 -5.92 -8.45
N ASP A 400 -32.77 -7.00 -8.60
CA ASP A 400 -33.15 -8.36 -8.20
C ASP A 400 -32.05 -9.04 -7.38
N LEU A 401 -32.21 -8.99 -6.06
CA LEU A 401 -31.28 -9.59 -5.11
C LEU A 401 -31.38 -11.12 -5.04
N THR A 402 -32.49 -11.71 -5.49
CA THR A 402 -32.61 -13.18 -5.57
C THR A 402 -31.74 -13.70 -6.71
N THR A 403 -31.78 -13.03 -7.87
CA THR A 403 -30.90 -13.33 -8.99
C THR A 403 -29.44 -13.07 -8.62
N MET A 404 -29.13 -11.93 -8.00
CA MET A 404 -27.77 -11.64 -7.56
C MET A 404 -27.23 -12.69 -6.57
N SER A 405 -28.04 -13.12 -5.60
CA SER A 405 -27.68 -14.19 -4.66
C SER A 405 -27.34 -15.50 -5.37
N LYS A 406 -28.13 -15.90 -6.37
CA LYS A 406 -27.84 -17.08 -7.22
C LYS A 406 -26.56 -16.88 -8.03
N GLU A 407 -26.34 -15.71 -8.61
CA GLU A 407 -25.13 -15.41 -9.37
C GLU A 407 -23.87 -15.49 -8.49
N ILE A 408 -23.91 -15.00 -7.26
CA ILE A 408 -22.80 -15.13 -6.30
C ILE A 408 -22.50 -16.61 -6.03
N LEU A 409 -23.53 -17.41 -5.76
CA LEU A 409 -23.35 -18.84 -5.51
C LEU A 409 -22.81 -19.58 -6.73
N THR A 410 -23.35 -19.33 -7.93
CA THR A 410 -22.89 -19.96 -9.18
C THR A 410 -21.47 -19.52 -9.53
N ALA A 411 -21.16 -18.22 -9.51
CA ALA A 411 -19.84 -17.70 -9.79
C ALA A 411 -18.78 -18.30 -8.87
N SER A 412 -19.13 -18.45 -7.59
CA SER A 412 -18.23 -19.02 -6.59
C SER A 412 -17.98 -20.52 -6.81
N GLU A 413 -18.72 -21.24 -7.67
CA GLU A 413 -18.49 -22.68 -7.95
C GLU A 413 -17.28 -22.86 -8.87
N TYR A 414 -16.96 -21.82 -9.65
CA TYR A 414 -15.79 -21.79 -10.51
C TYR A 414 -14.48 -21.52 -9.76
N SER A 415 -14.53 -21.34 -8.43
CA SER A 415 -13.37 -21.03 -7.58
C SER A 415 -12.53 -19.85 -8.10
N PRO A 416 -13.13 -18.65 -8.30
CA PRO A 416 -12.38 -17.49 -8.76
C PRO A 416 -11.31 -17.07 -7.76
N ASP A 417 -10.28 -16.38 -8.22
CA ASP A 417 -9.24 -15.81 -7.37
C ASP A 417 -9.76 -14.67 -6.48
N GLY A 418 -10.89 -14.07 -6.87
CA GLY A 418 -11.55 -13.06 -6.06
C GLY A 418 -12.93 -12.65 -6.57
N LEU A 419 -13.73 -12.14 -5.64
CA LEU A 419 -15.05 -11.57 -5.89
C LEU A 419 -15.01 -10.05 -5.75
N ILE A 420 -15.71 -9.35 -6.62
CA ILE A 420 -15.97 -7.92 -6.50
C ILE A 420 -17.50 -7.74 -6.44
N LEU A 421 -18.01 -7.29 -5.29
CA LEU A 421 -19.45 -7.34 -5.00
C LEU A 421 -19.99 -5.97 -4.62
N SER A 422 -21.13 -5.57 -5.17
CA SER A 422 -21.94 -4.50 -4.54
C SER A 422 -22.93 -5.10 -3.55
N ILE A 423 -23.13 -4.52 -2.38
CA ILE A 423 -23.95 -5.16 -1.33
C ILE A 423 -25.02 -4.17 -0.87
N PRO A 424 -26.09 -3.97 -1.65
CA PRO A 424 -27.13 -2.98 -1.35
C PRO A 424 -28.06 -3.40 -0.20
N ASN A 425 -28.09 -4.70 0.14
CA ASN A 425 -28.88 -5.22 1.25
C ASN A 425 -28.20 -6.48 1.80
N TRP A 426 -27.70 -6.38 3.03
CA TRP A 426 -27.02 -7.49 3.68
C TRP A 426 -27.95 -8.67 3.97
N ASP A 427 -29.15 -8.44 4.51
CA ASP A 427 -30.08 -9.51 4.91
C ASP A 427 -30.44 -10.46 3.76
N ALA A 428 -30.59 -9.92 2.55
CA ALA A 428 -30.89 -10.69 1.36
C ALA A 428 -29.68 -11.46 0.80
N LEU A 429 -28.46 -10.93 0.95
CA LEU A 429 -27.26 -11.47 0.33
C LEU A 429 -26.35 -12.24 1.29
N GLN A 430 -26.56 -12.13 2.61
CA GLN A 430 -25.64 -12.62 3.63
C GLN A 430 -25.31 -14.10 3.48
N ASN A 431 -26.28 -14.94 3.09
CA ASN A 431 -26.06 -16.37 2.94
C ASN A 431 -25.11 -16.67 1.77
N ALA A 432 -25.39 -16.09 0.60
CA ALA A 432 -24.54 -16.27 -0.58
C ALA A 432 -23.13 -15.72 -0.38
N ILE A 433 -23.01 -14.52 0.20
CA ILE A 433 -21.71 -13.88 0.49
C ILE A 433 -20.94 -14.70 1.53
N THR A 434 -21.58 -15.12 2.62
CA THR A 434 -20.91 -15.92 3.66
C THR A 434 -20.45 -17.26 3.12
N THR A 435 -21.25 -17.94 2.31
CA THR A 435 -20.84 -19.19 1.65
C THR A 435 -19.65 -18.97 0.72
N ALA A 436 -19.66 -17.91 -0.07
CA ALA A 436 -18.55 -17.60 -0.96
C ALA A 436 -17.25 -17.29 -0.19
N LEU A 437 -17.30 -16.41 0.81
CA LEU A 437 -16.10 -15.97 1.53
C LEU A 437 -15.58 -17.00 2.53
N LYS A 438 -16.48 -17.65 3.30
CA LYS A 438 -16.09 -18.54 4.40
C LYS A 438 -16.06 -20.01 3.99
N ASP A 439 -17.12 -20.50 3.37
CA ASP A 439 -17.22 -21.94 3.05
C ASP A 439 -16.33 -22.31 1.86
N ARG A 440 -16.19 -21.38 0.89
CA ARG A 440 -15.36 -21.55 -0.31
C ARG A 440 -14.02 -20.82 -0.24
N ASN A 441 -13.75 -20.12 0.87
CA ASN A 441 -12.48 -19.44 1.14
C ASN A 441 -12.05 -18.48 0.01
N LEU A 442 -13.01 -17.75 -0.57
CA LEU A 442 -12.75 -16.78 -1.63
C LEU A 442 -12.43 -15.41 -1.03
N ALA A 443 -11.49 -14.69 -1.65
CA ALA A 443 -11.25 -13.29 -1.33
C ALA A 443 -12.36 -12.40 -1.92
N GLY A 444 -12.73 -11.33 -1.20
CA GLY A 444 -13.79 -10.42 -1.64
C GLY A 444 -13.42 -8.96 -1.45
N VAL A 445 -13.84 -8.12 -2.40
CA VAL A 445 -13.84 -6.65 -2.30
C VAL A 445 -15.26 -6.16 -2.50
N SER A 446 -15.69 -5.18 -1.73
CA SER A 446 -16.98 -4.52 -1.94
C SER A 446 -16.84 -3.25 -2.78
N VAL A 447 -17.87 -2.93 -3.56
CA VAL A 447 -17.92 -1.73 -4.40
C VAL A 447 -19.28 -1.04 -4.31
N ASN A 448 -19.28 0.29 -4.39
CA ASN A 448 -20.46 1.17 -4.40
C ASN A 448 -21.34 1.11 -3.15
N ALA A 449 -21.87 -0.05 -2.77
CA ALA A 449 -22.74 -0.27 -1.61
C ALA A 449 -22.21 -1.37 -0.68
N GLY A 450 -22.47 -1.22 0.61
CA GLY A 450 -22.11 -2.18 1.67
C GLY A 450 -20.75 -1.93 2.33
N GLY A 451 -20.30 -0.67 2.35
CA GLY A 451 -19.07 -0.29 3.03
C GLY A 451 -19.12 -0.50 4.55
N ASP A 452 -20.31 -0.37 5.13
CA ASP A 452 -20.60 -0.57 6.56
C ASP A 452 -20.40 -2.04 7.01
N ILE A 453 -20.69 -3.00 6.13
CA ILE A 453 -20.57 -4.43 6.45
C ILE A 453 -19.26 -5.07 5.99
N ALA A 454 -18.55 -4.48 5.02
CA ALA A 454 -17.44 -5.13 4.30
C ALA A 454 -16.37 -5.69 5.25
N THR A 455 -15.91 -4.88 6.21
CA THR A 455 -14.91 -5.29 7.20
C THR A 455 -15.44 -6.40 8.11
N SER A 456 -16.70 -6.32 8.54
CA SER A 456 -17.29 -7.29 9.48
C SER A 456 -17.43 -8.70 8.90
N VAL A 457 -17.56 -8.80 7.57
CA VAL A 457 -17.74 -10.07 6.86
C VAL A 457 -16.44 -10.62 6.29
N GLY A 458 -15.31 -9.92 6.50
CA GLY A 458 -13.98 -10.34 6.10
C GLY A 458 -13.58 -9.97 4.66
N MET A 459 -14.21 -8.97 4.04
CA MET A 459 -13.74 -8.44 2.76
C MET A 459 -12.44 -7.66 2.93
N LEU A 460 -11.61 -7.70 1.89
CA LEU A 460 -10.29 -7.07 1.86
C LEU A 460 -10.36 -5.54 1.84
N ALA A 461 -11.38 -4.99 1.16
CA ALA A 461 -11.54 -3.54 1.01
C ALA A 461 -12.98 -3.18 0.60
N HIS A 462 -13.30 -1.89 0.71
CA HIS A 462 -14.47 -1.25 0.11
C HIS A 462 -14.05 -0.11 -0.80
N PHE A 463 -14.56 -0.08 -2.03
CA PHE A 463 -14.40 1.04 -2.97
C PHE A 463 -15.75 1.70 -3.24
N GLY A 464 -15.98 2.84 -2.60
CA GLY A 464 -17.25 3.54 -2.68
C GLY A 464 -17.29 4.67 -1.66
N GLN A 465 -18.48 5.22 -1.47
CA GLN A 465 -18.75 6.22 -0.45
C GLN A 465 -19.82 5.65 0.47
N GLU A 466 -19.65 5.81 1.78
CA GLU A 466 -20.69 5.45 2.73
C GLU A 466 -21.92 6.34 2.49
N GLU A 467 -23.10 5.72 2.41
CA GLU A 467 -24.34 6.34 2.00
C GLU A 467 -24.80 7.41 2.99
N VAL A 468 -24.57 7.18 4.29
CA VAL A 468 -24.86 8.16 5.35
C VAL A 468 -23.97 9.40 5.23
N ILE A 469 -22.67 9.21 4.94
CA ILE A 469 -21.73 10.31 4.72
C ILE A 469 -22.13 11.10 3.47
N ALA A 470 -22.51 10.40 2.39
CA ALA A 470 -22.95 11.02 1.15
C ALA A 470 -24.22 11.87 1.37
N GLY A 471 -25.23 11.32 2.06
CA GLY A 471 -26.45 12.04 2.41
C GLY A 471 -26.20 13.25 3.29
N THR A 472 -25.38 13.09 4.35
CA THR A 472 -25.02 14.18 5.28
C THR A 472 -24.24 15.31 4.59
N LYS A 473 -23.41 14.99 3.59
CA LYS A 473 -22.72 16.01 2.79
C LYS A 473 -23.64 16.73 1.81
N ALA A 474 -24.76 16.11 1.44
CA ALA A 474 -25.72 16.68 0.50
C ALA A 474 -26.74 17.63 1.16
N GLY A 475 -27.06 17.45 2.45
CA GLY A 475 -28.00 18.32 3.19
C GLY A 475 -28.54 17.65 4.44
#